data_AF-A0A034W5F4-F1
#
_entry.id   AF-A0A034W5F4-F1
#
_cell.length_a   1.000
_cell.length_b   1.000
_cell.length_c   1.000
_cell.angle_alpha   90.00
_cell.angle_beta   90.00
_cell.angle_gamma   90.00
#
_symmetry.space_group_name_H-M   'P 1'
#
loop_
_entity.id
_entity.type
_entity.pdbx_description
1 polymer ?
#
loop_
_entity_poly.entity_id
_entity_poly.type
_entity_poly.pdbx_seq_one_letter_code
_entity_poly.pdbx_strand_id
1 'polypeptide(L)'
;MFKRSSYLVIILLLLIQFISCLPRSPSSDLVDVILPRTTTITPSVGENAVPSGHNSFEEAFHKGLINFQNFRLQQTNQIAKDVLADPSMYSIDSEAMQKELSVLRKYVTDSNEALKKVLPADQLGPYTRFFFAGDKDVVIQRFDRFNRSHASKTEPLTPEEQVTRDALKKRGVVEYDKEVDKRYKEYLHYLVDEFEIYVKTLSATEKEKDKDMKDMMAAWNAYTKNEGGMDKTAFGQRLFQINFKL
;
A
#
# COMPACT_ATOMS: atom_id res chain seq x y z
N MET A 1 -1.38 -21.35 41.37
CA MET A 1 -1.04 -19.93 41.14
C MET A 1 0.41 -19.81 40.67
N PHE A 2 0.67 -20.05 39.38
CA PHE A 2 1.96 -19.71 38.77
C PHE A 2 1.94 -18.21 38.45
N LYS A 3 2.75 -17.46 39.18
CA LYS A 3 2.68 -16.01 39.34
C LYS A 3 3.22 -15.31 38.08
N ARG A 4 2.66 -14.13 37.76
CA ARG A 4 3.09 -13.16 36.73
C ARG A 4 4.62 -12.92 36.68
N SER A 5 5.34 -13.19 37.76
CA SER A 5 6.80 -13.14 37.84
C SER A 5 7.52 -14.15 36.94
N SER A 6 6.94 -15.32 36.62
CA SER A 6 7.58 -16.28 35.71
C SER A 6 7.67 -15.75 34.27
N TYR A 7 6.67 -14.97 33.82
CA TYR A 7 6.67 -14.43 32.47
C TYR A 7 7.71 -13.32 32.28
N LEU A 8 7.94 -12.49 33.31
CA LEU A 8 8.97 -11.46 33.27
C LEU A 8 10.39 -12.04 33.16
N VAL A 9 10.65 -13.15 33.86
CA VAL A 9 11.96 -13.83 33.80
C VAL A 9 12.20 -14.44 32.41
N ILE A 10 11.18 -15.04 31.80
CA ILE A 10 11.27 -15.62 30.46
C ILE A 10 11.48 -14.53 29.41
N ILE A 11 10.76 -13.41 29.49
CA ILE A 11 10.91 -12.27 28.56
C ILE A 11 12.32 -11.65 28.69
N LEU A 12 12.85 -11.53 29.91
CA LEU A 12 14.18 -10.98 30.14
C LEU A 12 15.28 -11.89 29.57
N LEU A 13 15.14 -13.21 29.71
CA LEU A 13 16.09 -14.18 29.15
C LEU A 13 16.09 -14.17 27.61
N LEU A 14 14.91 -14.01 26.99
CA LEU A 14 14.78 -13.89 25.54
C LEU A 14 15.41 -12.59 25.01
N LEU A 15 15.28 -11.47 25.74
CA LEU A 15 15.94 -10.20 25.38
C LEU A 15 17.47 -10.29 25.45
N ILE A 16 18.02 -10.98 26.46
CA ILE A 16 19.47 -11.17 26.59
C ILE A 16 20.03 -12.03 25.45
N GLN A 17 19.31 -13.09 25.06
CA GLN A 17 19.68 -13.90 23.89
C GLN A 17 19.61 -13.11 22.58
N PHE A 18 18.61 -12.22 22.45
CA PHE A 18 18.47 -11.38 21.26
C PHE A 18 19.62 -10.37 21.10
N ILE A 19 20.12 -9.81 22.22
CA ILE A 19 21.24 -8.86 22.21
C ILE A 19 22.58 -9.56 21.95
N SER A 20 22.75 -10.81 22.40
CA SER A 20 23.98 -11.58 22.23
C SER A 20 24.13 -12.25 20.85
N CYS A 21 23.06 -12.29 20.05
CA CYS A 21 23.08 -12.75 18.66
C CYS A 21 23.24 -11.63 17.62
N LEU A 22 23.35 -10.37 18.03
CA LEU A 22 23.65 -9.27 17.10
C LEU A 22 25.14 -9.33 16.70
N PRO A 23 25.45 -9.30 15.38
CA PRO A 23 26.83 -9.31 14.91
C PRO A 23 27.55 -8.06 15.41
N ARG A 24 28.63 -8.30 16.17
CA ARG A 24 29.53 -7.27 16.66
C ARG A 24 30.23 -6.63 15.46
N SER A 25 29.99 -5.35 15.21
CA SER A 25 30.68 -4.61 14.15
C SER A 25 32.20 -4.71 14.36
N PRO A 26 32.99 -5.06 13.34
CA PRO A 26 34.43 -4.99 13.44
C PRO A 26 34.87 -3.53 13.33
N SER A 27 35.60 -3.05 14.34
CA SER A 27 36.30 -1.78 14.27
C SER A 27 37.50 -1.88 13.33
N SER A 28 37.78 -0.78 12.64
CA SER A 28 38.95 -0.51 11.81
C SER A 28 40.28 -0.86 12.52
N ASP A 29 41.17 -1.57 11.82
CA ASP A 29 42.52 -1.11 11.46
C ASP A 29 43.38 -2.28 10.97
N LEU A 30 43.84 -2.21 9.72
CA LEU A 30 45.23 -2.52 9.33
C LEU A 30 45.46 -2.26 7.84
N VAL A 31 46.29 -1.25 7.59
CA VAL A 31 47.00 -0.98 6.35
C VAL A 31 48.11 -2.02 6.22
N ASP A 32 48.24 -2.70 5.07
CA ASP A 32 49.54 -2.82 4.40
C ASP A 32 49.46 -3.32 2.93
N VAL A 33 50.13 -2.53 2.11
CA VAL A 33 50.62 -2.61 0.73
C VAL A 33 50.95 -4.01 0.18
N ILE A 34 50.47 -4.40 -1.03
CA ILE A 34 51.26 -5.04 -2.13
C ILE A 34 50.60 -4.75 -3.52
N LEU A 35 51.48 -4.44 -4.51
CA LEU A 35 51.38 -4.06 -5.93
C LEU A 35 50.34 -4.70 -6.90
N PRO A 36 50.09 -4.06 -8.07
CA PRO A 36 49.07 -4.45 -9.05
C PRO A 36 49.49 -5.65 -9.90
N ARG A 37 48.64 -6.68 -9.96
CA ARG A 37 48.78 -7.79 -10.91
C ARG A 37 47.73 -7.67 -11.99
N THR A 38 48.18 -7.31 -13.18
CA THR A 38 47.43 -7.33 -14.43
C THR A 38 46.97 -8.76 -14.75
N THR A 39 45.66 -8.99 -14.78
CA THR A 39 45.07 -10.15 -15.44
C THR A 39 44.12 -9.66 -16.53
N THR A 40 44.60 -9.78 -17.76
CA THR A 40 43.83 -9.72 -19.00
C THR A 40 42.67 -10.70 -18.91
N ILE A 41 41.43 -10.20 -18.86
CA ILE A 41 40.22 -11.00 -19.06
C ILE A 41 39.71 -10.70 -20.46
N THR A 42 39.86 -11.69 -21.33
CA THR A 42 39.28 -11.77 -22.67
C THR A 42 37.76 -11.68 -22.58
N PRO A 43 37.06 -10.87 -23.41
CA PRO A 43 35.61 -10.79 -23.37
C PRO A 43 35.02 -12.07 -23.97
N SER A 44 34.56 -12.97 -23.11
CA SER A 44 33.73 -14.10 -23.52
C SER A 44 32.34 -13.57 -23.88
N VAL A 45 32.09 -13.52 -25.19
CA VAL A 45 30.84 -13.76 -25.91
C VAL A 45 29.57 -13.70 -25.04
N GLY A 46 28.75 -12.69 -25.35
CA GLY A 46 27.53 -12.36 -24.64
C GLY A 46 26.54 -13.52 -24.54
N GLU A 47 26.23 -13.89 -23.30
CA GLU A 47 24.85 -14.16 -22.94
C GLU A 47 24.13 -12.81 -22.91
N ASN A 48 23.38 -12.54 -23.97
CA ASN A 48 22.29 -11.59 -23.92
C ASN A 48 21.36 -12.06 -22.81
N ALA A 49 21.55 -11.54 -21.60
CA ALA A 49 20.55 -11.56 -20.57
C ALA A 49 19.34 -10.80 -21.13
N VAL A 50 18.45 -11.56 -21.77
CA VAL A 50 17.08 -11.14 -22.00
C VAL A 50 16.57 -10.68 -20.63
N PRO A 51 16.09 -9.43 -20.48
CA PRO A 51 15.53 -8.99 -19.22
C PRO A 51 14.42 -9.98 -18.87
N SER A 52 14.58 -10.74 -17.79
CA SER A 52 13.56 -11.69 -17.39
C SER A 52 12.27 -10.90 -17.19
N GLY A 53 11.23 -11.22 -17.96
CA GLY A 53 9.91 -10.58 -17.89
C GLY A 53 9.26 -10.66 -16.51
N HIS A 54 9.87 -11.39 -15.58
CA HIS A 54 9.43 -11.66 -14.22
C HIS A 54 9.09 -10.43 -13.36
N ASN A 55 9.54 -9.22 -13.75
CA ASN A 55 9.31 -8.00 -12.97
C ASN A 55 8.30 -7.00 -13.60
N SER A 56 7.84 -7.19 -14.84
CA SER A 56 7.02 -6.16 -15.51
C SER A 56 5.61 -6.06 -14.93
N PHE A 57 4.96 -7.20 -14.64
CA PHE A 57 3.62 -7.21 -14.06
C PHE A 57 3.62 -6.75 -12.60
N GLU A 58 4.61 -7.18 -11.82
CA GLU A 58 4.76 -6.74 -10.43
C GLU A 58 5.04 -5.23 -10.35
N GLU A 59 5.85 -4.69 -11.25
CA GLU A 59 6.05 -3.25 -11.39
C GLU A 59 4.75 -2.52 -11.74
N ALA A 60 3.98 -3.05 -12.68
CA ALA A 60 2.68 -2.51 -13.04
C ALA A 60 1.72 -2.50 -11.85
N PHE A 61 1.67 -3.59 -11.07
CA PHE A 61 0.88 -3.69 -9.85
C PHE A 61 1.25 -2.60 -8.84
N HIS A 62 2.53 -2.49 -8.47
CA HIS A 62 2.97 -1.51 -7.49
C HIS A 62 2.75 -0.07 -7.97
N LYS A 63 3.04 0.21 -9.23
CA LYS A 63 2.82 1.54 -9.83
C LYS A 63 1.34 1.91 -9.82
N GLY A 64 0.47 0.99 -10.22
CA GLY A 64 -0.97 1.21 -10.22
C GLY A 64 -1.52 1.43 -8.80
N LEU A 65 -1.08 0.63 -7.83
CA LEU A 65 -1.47 0.78 -6.43
C LEU A 65 -1.04 2.15 -5.85
N ILE A 66 0.21 2.55 -6.06
CA ILE A 66 0.73 3.84 -5.59
C ILE A 66 -0.07 4.99 -6.21
N ASN A 67 -0.36 4.92 -7.52
CA ASN A 67 -1.14 5.93 -8.21
C ASN A 67 -2.56 6.04 -7.65
N PHE A 68 -3.22 4.90 -7.44
CA PHE A 68 -4.57 4.84 -6.87
C PHE A 68 -4.61 5.42 -5.45
N GLN A 69 -3.65 5.06 -4.60
CA GLN A 69 -3.57 5.59 -3.24
C GLN A 69 -3.22 7.09 -3.21
N ASN A 70 -2.32 7.55 -4.07
CA ASN A 70 -2.02 8.99 -4.19
C ASN A 70 -3.28 9.77 -4.60
N PHE A 71 -4.04 9.27 -5.57
CA PHE A 71 -5.32 9.86 -5.95
C PHE A 71 -6.28 9.96 -4.75
N ARG A 72 -6.49 8.85 -4.03
CA ARG A 72 -7.38 8.83 -2.86
C ARG A 72 -6.94 9.84 -1.81
N LEU A 73 -5.65 9.84 -1.48
CA LEU A 73 -5.07 10.71 -0.47
C LEU A 73 -5.15 12.19 -0.84
N GLN A 74 -4.93 12.54 -2.12
CA GLN A 74 -5.08 13.92 -2.62
C GLN A 74 -6.52 14.40 -2.49
N GLN A 75 -7.49 13.59 -2.94
CA GLN A 75 -8.90 13.95 -2.90
C GLN A 75 -9.41 14.09 -1.46
N THR A 76 -9.12 13.12 -0.62
CA THR A 76 -9.56 13.14 0.79
C THR A 76 -8.89 14.26 1.59
N ASN A 77 -7.60 14.57 1.32
CA ASN A 77 -6.93 15.76 1.88
C ASN A 77 -7.63 17.06 1.47
N GLN A 78 -8.01 17.19 0.20
CA GLN A 78 -8.71 18.38 -0.29
C GLN A 78 -10.10 18.53 0.35
N ILE A 79 -10.88 17.45 0.40
CA ILE A 79 -12.19 17.44 1.08
C ILE A 79 -12.04 17.86 2.54
N ALA A 80 -11.06 17.31 3.27
CA ALA A 80 -10.85 17.66 4.68
C ALA A 80 -10.48 19.14 4.86
N LYS A 81 -9.65 19.71 3.97
CA LYS A 81 -9.34 21.15 3.96
C LYS A 81 -10.59 22.00 3.72
N ASP A 82 -11.42 21.60 2.75
CA ASP A 82 -12.63 22.34 2.38
C ASP A 82 -13.71 22.24 3.46
N VAL A 83 -13.80 21.12 4.17
CA VAL A 83 -14.65 20.98 5.36
C VAL A 83 -14.14 21.89 6.47
N LEU A 84 -12.84 21.88 6.78
CA LEU A 84 -12.25 22.79 7.77
C LEU A 84 -12.43 24.27 7.43
N ALA A 85 -12.56 24.61 6.15
CA ALA A 85 -12.85 25.96 5.70
C ALA A 85 -14.35 26.31 5.67
N ASP A 86 -15.24 25.36 5.93
CA ASP A 86 -16.69 25.61 5.94
C ASP A 86 -17.11 26.36 7.21
N PRO A 87 -17.74 27.55 7.10
CA PRO A 87 -18.19 28.30 8.27
C PRO A 87 -19.13 27.51 9.18
N SER A 88 -19.89 26.54 8.65
CA SER A 88 -20.80 25.73 9.46
C SER A 88 -20.05 24.92 10.53
N MET A 89 -18.80 24.53 10.29
CA MET A 89 -17.98 23.77 11.24
C MET A 89 -17.63 24.56 12.52
N TYR A 90 -17.92 25.86 12.54
CA TYR A 90 -17.67 26.75 13.67
C TYR A 90 -18.97 27.32 14.25
N SER A 91 -20.12 26.78 13.84
CA SER A 91 -21.44 27.24 14.29
C SER A 91 -21.81 26.77 15.70
N ILE A 92 -21.13 25.74 16.22
CA ILE A 92 -21.34 25.17 17.55
C ILE A 92 -20.05 25.32 18.34
N ASP A 93 -20.13 26.03 19.47
CA ASP A 93 -19.02 26.13 20.42
C ASP A 93 -19.16 25.02 21.49
N SER A 94 -18.53 23.87 21.21
CA SER A 94 -18.53 22.73 22.13
C SER A 94 -17.22 21.94 22.06
N GLU A 95 -16.89 21.22 23.14
CA GLU A 95 -15.73 20.32 23.18
C GLU A 95 -15.83 19.22 22.11
N ALA A 96 -17.05 18.70 21.86
CA ALA A 96 -17.31 17.71 20.83
C ALA A 96 -16.97 18.25 19.43
N MET A 97 -17.38 19.49 19.11
CA MET A 97 -17.06 20.10 17.81
C MET A 97 -15.56 20.35 17.67
N GLN A 98 -14.89 20.78 18.73
CA GLN A 98 -13.42 20.92 18.72
C GLN A 98 -12.71 19.59 18.48
N LYS A 99 -13.26 18.48 18.95
CA LYS A 99 -12.75 17.13 18.67
C LYS A 99 -12.90 16.76 17.19
N GLU A 100 -14.06 17.00 16.58
CA GLU A 100 -14.27 16.79 15.14
C GLU A 100 -13.26 17.57 14.29
N LEU A 101 -13.13 18.86 14.58
CA LEU A 101 -12.16 19.74 13.94
C LEU A 101 -10.71 19.26 14.14
N SER A 102 -10.36 18.78 15.33
CA SER A 102 -9.02 18.25 15.64
C SER A 102 -8.69 17.00 14.81
N VAL A 103 -9.65 16.08 14.66
CA VAL A 103 -9.47 14.88 13.84
C VAL A 103 -9.20 15.25 12.38
N LEU A 104 -9.98 16.19 11.81
CA LEU A 104 -9.77 16.66 10.45
C LEU A 104 -8.44 17.39 10.27
N ARG A 105 -8.05 18.27 11.20
CA ARG A 105 -6.74 18.97 11.18
C ARG A 105 -5.59 17.98 11.21
N LYS A 106 -5.67 16.99 12.11
CA LYS A 106 -4.66 15.93 12.20
C LYS A 106 -4.57 15.15 10.90
N TYR A 107 -5.72 14.78 10.33
CA TYR A 107 -5.76 14.08 9.06
C TYR A 107 -5.13 14.89 7.91
N VAL A 108 -5.38 16.21 7.83
CA VAL A 108 -4.75 17.10 6.84
C VAL A 108 -3.22 17.12 7.01
N THR A 109 -2.72 17.20 8.25
CA THR A 109 -1.27 17.13 8.53
C THR A 109 -0.68 15.80 8.07
N ASP A 110 -1.24 14.68 8.56
CA ASP A 110 -0.76 13.33 8.24
C ASP A 110 -0.79 13.06 6.73
N SER A 111 -1.83 13.52 6.02
CA SER A 111 -1.96 13.33 4.58
C SER A 111 -1.00 14.21 3.78
N ASN A 112 -0.74 15.45 4.20
CA ASN A 112 0.30 16.29 3.59
C ASN A 112 1.69 15.64 3.75
N GLU A 113 1.99 15.07 4.91
CA GLU A 113 3.25 14.33 5.13
C GLU A 113 3.33 13.09 4.24
N ALA A 114 2.28 12.28 4.21
CA ALA A 114 2.23 11.08 3.38
C ALA A 114 2.28 11.38 1.87
N LEU A 115 1.77 12.54 1.41
CA LEU A 115 1.90 12.99 0.02
C LEU A 115 3.32 13.45 -0.33
N LYS A 116 4.05 14.04 0.62
CA LYS A 116 5.44 14.47 0.43
C LYS A 116 6.44 13.32 0.42
N LYS A 117 6.09 12.17 1.02
CA LYS A 117 6.91 10.97 0.94
C LYS A 117 7.04 10.55 -0.53
N VAL A 118 8.29 10.48 -1.01
CA VAL A 118 8.66 9.97 -2.32
C VAL A 118 9.34 8.62 -2.12
N LEU A 119 9.05 7.66 -3.00
CA LEU A 119 9.76 6.39 -2.99
C LEU A 119 11.23 6.64 -3.41
N PRO A 120 12.24 6.29 -2.58
CA PRO A 120 13.63 6.46 -2.96
C PRO A 120 13.96 5.65 -4.21
N ALA A 121 14.60 6.28 -5.20
CA ALA A 121 14.92 5.65 -6.48
C ALA A 121 15.88 4.45 -6.36
N ASP A 122 16.61 4.37 -5.26
CA ASP A 122 17.58 3.34 -4.89
C ASP A 122 17.00 2.20 -4.02
N GLN A 123 15.76 2.34 -3.53
CA GLN A 123 15.09 1.34 -2.69
C GLN A 123 13.83 0.77 -3.37
N LEU A 124 14.03 0.17 -4.54
CA LEU A 124 12.97 -0.36 -5.40
C LEU A 124 12.60 -1.83 -5.12
N GLY A 125 13.07 -2.40 -4.01
CA GLY A 125 12.68 -3.74 -3.60
C GLY A 125 11.16 -3.87 -3.44
N PRO A 126 10.59 -5.04 -3.75
CA PRO A 126 9.14 -5.26 -3.71
C PRO A 126 8.54 -4.96 -2.32
N TYR A 127 9.22 -5.36 -1.25
CA TYR A 127 8.84 -5.01 0.12
C TYR A 127 8.79 -3.50 0.39
N THR A 128 9.76 -2.73 -0.11
CA THR A 128 9.78 -1.27 0.09
C THR A 128 8.62 -0.59 -0.62
N ARG A 129 8.28 -1.04 -1.83
CA ARG A 129 7.13 -0.53 -2.58
C ARG A 129 5.81 -0.84 -1.87
N PHE A 130 5.68 -2.06 -1.32
CA PHE A 130 4.51 -2.46 -0.54
C PHE A 130 4.35 -1.61 0.73
N PHE A 131 5.41 -1.45 1.54
CA PHE A 131 5.34 -0.61 2.74
C PHE A 131 5.05 0.85 2.42
N PHE A 132 5.62 1.38 1.33
CA PHE A 132 5.35 2.74 0.88
C PHE A 132 3.87 2.95 0.52
N ALA A 133 3.26 1.98 -0.15
CA ALA A 133 1.83 1.98 -0.43
C ALA A 133 0.99 1.82 0.86
N GLY A 134 1.40 0.91 1.75
CA GLY A 134 0.73 0.66 3.03
C GLY A 134 0.67 1.90 3.93
N ASP A 135 1.76 2.67 4.00
CA ASP A 135 1.83 3.92 4.77
C ASP A 135 0.74 4.92 4.36
N LYS A 136 0.49 5.05 3.04
CA LYS A 136 -0.57 5.93 2.52
C LYS A 136 -1.95 5.40 2.84
N ASP A 137 -2.14 4.08 2.71
CA ASP A 137 -3.41 3.43 3.03
C ASP A 137 -3.82 3.62 4.48
N VAL A 138 -2.87 3.54 5.43
CA VAL A 138 -3.13 3.79 6.86
C VAL A 138 -3.71 5.19 7.10
N VAL A 139 -3.21 6.21 6.39
CA VAL A 139 -3.74 7.57 6.51
C VAL A 139 -5.13 7.67 5.89
N ILE A 140 -5.34 7.08 4.71
CA ILE A 140 -6.65 7.07 4.03
C ILE A 140 -7.71 6.37 4.90
N GLN A 141 -7.38 5.23 5.52
CA GLN A 141 -8.29 4.49 6.39
C GLN A 141 -8.79 5.32 7.59
N ARG A 142 -8.00 6.31 8.06
CA ARG A 142 -8.45 7.23 9.11
C ARG A 142 -9.59 8.12 8.62
N PHE A 143 -9.48 8.66 7.41
CA PHE A 143 -10.57 9.42 6.78
C PHE A 143 -11.78 8.53 6.51
N ASP A 144 -11.59 7.33 5.96
CA ASP A 144 -12.69 6.41 5.69
C ASP A 144 -13.43 6.01 6.98
N ARG A 145 -12.71 5.83 8.09
CA ARG A 145 -13.32 5.57 9.40
C ARG A 145 -14.12 6.78 9.88
N PHE A 146 -13.54 7.97 9.77
CA PHE A 146 -14.19 9.23 10.13
C PHE A 146 -15.47 9.46 9.31
N ASN A 147 -15.40 9.33 7.99
CA ASN A 147 -16.58 9.48 7.13
C ASN A 147 -17.66 8.44 7.47
N ARG A 148 -17.28 7.18 7.73
CA ARG A 148 -18.23 6.13 8.09
C ARG A 148 -18.96 6.37 9.40
N SER A 149 -18.31 6.92 10.43
CA SER A 149 -19.02 7.25 11.69
C SER A 149 -20.12 8.29 11.45
N HIS A 150 -19.87 9.24 10.55
CA HIS A 150 -20.82 10.28 10.15
C HIS A 150 -21.88 9.81 9.13
N ALA A 151 -21.67 8.63 8.52
CA ALA A 151 -22.62 8.01 7.60
C ALA A 151 -23.55 6.99 8.28
N SER A 152 -23.45 6.82 9.62
CA SER A 152 -24.30 5.90 10.38
C SER A 152 -25.78 6.12 10.10
N LYS A 153 -26.50 5.03 9.87
CA LYS A 153 -27.97 5.02 9.68
C LYS A 153 -28.72 4.46 10.89
N THR A 154 -27.99 3.89 11.85
CA THR A 154 -28.55 3.14 12.97
C THR A 154 -28.53 3.93 14.27
N GLU A 155 -27.55 4.80 14.43
CA GLU A 155 -27.40 5.66 15.61
C GLU A 155 -27.74 7.12 15.22
N PRO A 156 -28.54 7.83 16.04
CA PRO A 156 -28.77 9.24 15.82
C PRO A 156 -27.47 10.03 16.00
N LEU A 157 -27.17 10.91 15.05
CA LEU A 157 -26.01 11.78 15.13
C LEU A 157 -26.24 12.89 16.16
N THR A 158 -25.18 13.23 16.89
CA THR A 158 -25.13 14.46 17.69
C THR A 158 -25.23 15.69 16.77
N PRO A 159 -25.61 16.88 17.30
CA PRO A 159 -25.61 18.11 16.52
C PRO A 159 -24.27 18.38 15.81
N GLU A 160 -23.15 18.09 16.48
CA GLU A 160 -21.81 18.28 15.97
C GLU A 160 -21.47 17.33 14.82
N GLU A 161 -21.80 16.05 14.97
CA GLU A 161 -21.64 15.06 13.90
C GLU A 161 -22.56 15.37 12.72
N GLN A 162 -23.78 15.87 12.96
CA GLN A 162 -24.69 16.24 11.89
C GLN A 162 -24.15 17.43 11.07
N VAL A 163 -23.63 18.47 11.73
CA VAL A 163 -22.94 19.59 11.05
C VAL A 163 -21.74 19.09 10.24
N THR A 164 -20.93 18.20 10.83
CA THR A 164 -19.75 17.63 10.17
C THR A 164 -20.13 16.81 8.94
N ARG A 165 -21.15 15.96 9.05
CA ARG A 165 -21.69 15.18 7.94
C ARG A 165 -22.20 16.06 6.81
N ASP A 166 -22.92 17.12 7.14
CA ASP A 166 -23.48 18.01 6.13
C ASP A 166 -22.37 18.80 5.42
N ALA A 167 -21.34 19.22 6.14
CA ALA A 167 -20.14 19.80 5.56
C ALA A 167 -19.41 18.79 4.64
N LEU A 168 -19.19 17.55 5.07
CA LEU A 168 -18.56 16.49 4.25
C LEU A 168 -19.33 16.26 2.93
N LYS A 169 -20.66 16.15 3.01
CA LYS A 169 -21.52 16.00 1.82
C LYS A 169 -21.42 17.21 0.89
N LYS A 170 -21.53 18.41 1.45
CA LYS A 170 -21.42 19.66 0.69
C LYS A 170 -20.06 19.81 0.01
N ARG A 171 -19.01 19.23 0.58
CA ARG A 171 -17.63 19.29 0.07
C ARG A 171 -17.20 18.06 -0.73
N GLY A 172 -18.16 17.26 -1.20
CA GLY A 172 -17.89 16.31 -2.29
C GLY A 172 -17.55 14.89 -1.86
N VAL A 173 -17.80 14.50 -0.59
CA VAL A 173 -17.48 13.13 -0.13
C VAL A 173 -18.27 12.06 -0.90
N VAL A 174 -19.49 12.37 -1.34
CA VAL A 174 -20.36 11.44 -2.07
C VAL A 174 -19.87 11.23 -3.51
N GLU A 175 -19.41 12.31 -4.15
CA GLU A 175 -18.80 12.28 -5.47
C GLU A 175 -17.45 11.55 -5.43
N TYR A 176 -16.67 11.77 -4.38
CA TYR A 176 -15.42 11.05 -4.13
C TYR A 176 -15.65 9.54 -4.04
N ASP A 177 -16.63 9.06 -3.27
CA ASP A 177 -16.90 7.63 -3.14
C ASP A 177 -17.18 6.98 -4.51
N LYS A 178 -17.94 7.65 -5.38
CA LYS A 178 -18.22 7.17 -6.75
C LYS A 178 -16.97 7.16 -7.63
N GLU A 179 -16.14 8.21 -7.54
CA GLU A 179 -14.92 8.29 -8.34
C GLU A 179 -13.89 7.25 -7.85
N VAL A 180 -13.82 6.95 -6.55
CA VAL A 180 -12.98 5.85 -6.03
C VAL A 180 -13.37 4.51 -6.63
N ASP A 181 -14.66 4.18 -6.65
CA ASP A 181 -15.14 2.92 -7.24
C ASP A 181 -14.78 2.82 -8.73
N LYS A 182 -14.92 3.94 -9.46
CA LYS A 182 -14.57 4.01 -10.87
C LYS A 182 -13.05 3.82 -11.08
N ARG A 183 -12.22 4.58 -10.37
CA ARG A 183 -10.76 4.50 -10.45
C ARG A 183 -10.22 3.15 -10.02
N TYR A 184 -10.87 2.51 -9.04
CA TYR A 184 -10.51 1.17 -8.62
C TYR A 184 -10.77 0.16 -9.74
N LYS A 185 -11.95 0.22 -10.38
CA LYS A 185 -12.26 -0.62 -11.55
C LYS A 185 -11.28 -0.41 -12.71
N GLU A 186 -10.93 0.84 -13.02
CA GLU A 186 -9.93 1.17 -14.03
C GLU A 186 -8.56 0.57 -13.68
N TYR A 187 -8.16 0.64 -12.42
CA TYR A 187 -6.93 0.00 -11.95
C TYR A 187 -6.98 -1.53 -12.11
N LEU A 188 -8.09 -2.18 -11.72
CA LEU A 188 -8.25 -3.62 -11.92
C LEU A 188 -8.18 -4.02 -13.40
N HIS A 189 -8.77 -3.23 -14.29
CA HIS A 189 -8.70 -3.49 -15.73
C HIS A 189 -7.29 -3.33 -16.28
N TYR A 190 -6.57 -2.29 -15.84
CA TYR A 190 -5.16 -2.11 -16.15
C TYR A 190 -4.31 -3.31 -15.72
N LEU A 191 -4.56 -3.88 -14.52
CA LEU A 191 -3.86 -5.11 -14.10
C LEU A 191 -4.13 -6.28 -15.05
N VAL A 192 -5.36 -6.45 -15.53
CA VAL A 192 -5.66 -7.52 -16.48
C VAL A 192 -4.89 -7.33 -17.79
N ASP A 193 -4.84 -6.10 -18.31
CA ASP A 193 -4.16 -5.80 -19.56
C ASP A 193 -2.64 -6.06 -19.45
N GLU A 194 -2.03 -5.64 -18.33
CA GLU A 194 -0.61 -5.89 -18.05
C GLU A 194 -0.32 -7.38 -17.82
N PHE A 195 -1.23 -8.10 -17.15
CA PHE A 195 -1.10 -9.54 -16.94
C PHE A 195 -1.22 -10.32 -18.26
N GLU A 196 -2.11 -9.91 -19.17
CA GLU A 196 -2.24 -10.55 -20.48
C GLU A 196 -0.96 -10.38 -21.32
N ILE A 197 -0.30 -9.23 -21.24
CA ILE A 197 1.00 -9.02 -21.89
C ILE A 197 2.04 -9.94 -21.23
N TYR A 198 2.09 -9.95 -19.89
CA TYR A 198 3.04 -10.74 -19.13
C TYR A 198 2.91 -12.25 -19.41
N VAL A 199 1.71 -12.83 -19.38
CA VAL A 199 1.49 -14.28 -19.56
C VAL A 199 1.92 -14.81 -20.93
N LYS A 200 1.92 -13.94 -21.95
CA LYS A 200 2.41 -14.25 -23.31
C LYS A 200 3.94 -14.35 -23.36
N THR A 201 4.64 -13.71 -22.41
CA THR A 201 6.11 -13.77 -22.31
C THR A 201 6.59 -15.00 -21.54
N LEU A 202 5.72 -15.66 -20.78
CA LEU A 202 6.08 -16.79 -19.91
C LEU A 202 6.18 -18.12 -20.65
N SER A 203 7.26 -18.86 -20.39
CA SER A 203 7.39 -20.27 -20.76
C SER A 203 6.45 -21.17 -19.95
N ALA A 204 6.27 -22.42 -20.40
CA ALA A 204 5.44 -23.40 -19.69
C ALA A 204 5.95 -23.68 -18.26
N THR A 205 7.27 -23.73 -18.08
CA THR A 205 7.89 -23.94 -16.77
C THR A 205 7.66 -22.74 -15.84
N GLU A 206 7.73 -21.52 -16.37
CA GLU A 206 7.50 -20.32 -15.56
C GLU A 206 6.05 -20.20 -15.08
N LYS A 207 5.08 -20.64 -15.89
CA LYS A 207 3.65 -20.69 -15.50
C LYS A 207 3.36 -21.64 -14.34
N GLU A 208 4.27 -22.56 -14.04
CA GLU A 208 4.16 -23.56 -12.98
C GLU A 208 5.16 -23.34 -11.83
N LYS A 209 5.90 -22.22 -11.86
CA LYS A 209 7.10 -22.01 -11.05
C LYS A 209 6.81 -21.92 -9.54
N ASP A 210 5.77 -21.18 -9.16
CA ASP A 210 5.41 -20.97 -7.76
C ASP A 210 3.89 -20.94 -7.55
N LYS A 211 3.47 -20.91 -6.29
CA LYS A 211 2.07 -20.96 -5.91
C LYS A 211 1.29 -19.76 -6.42
N ASP A 212 1.85 -18.56 -6.32
CA ASP A 212 1.13 -17.34 -6.69
C ASP A 212 0.96 -17.28 -8.21
N MET A 213 1.98 -17.67 -8.98
CA MET A 213 1.87 -17.86 -10.41
C MET A 213 0.82 -18.91 -10.79
N LYS A 214 0.81 -20.06 -10.12
CA LYS A 214 -0.23 -21.09 -10.36
C LYS A 214 -1.63 -20.57 -10.09
N ASP A 215 -1.81 -19.81 -9.01
CA ASP A 215 -3.09 -19.20 -8.67
C ASP A 215 -3.51 -18.14 -9.70
N MET A 216 -2.57 -17.33 -10.20
CA MET A 216 -2.80 -16.37 -11.27
C MET A 216 -3.15 -17.07 -12.60
N MET A 217 -2.46 -18.16 -12.94
CA MET A 217 -2.72 -18.95 -14.14
C MET A 217 -4.07 -19.68 -14.08
N ALA A 218 -4.46 -20.18 -12.90
CA ALA A 218 -5.78 -20.75 -12.69
C ALA A 218 -6.89 -19.70 -12.90
N ALA A 219 -6.70 -18.50 -12.35
CA ALA A 219 -7.63 -17.38 -12.55
C ALA A 219 -7.68 -16.93 -14.03
N TRP A 220 -6.53 -16.88 -14.70
CA TRP A 220 -6.45 -16.57 -16.14
C TRP A 220 -7.21 -17.58 -17.00
N ASN A 221 -7.06 -18.87 -16.69
CA ASN A 221 -7.77 -19.94 -17.40
C ASN A 221 -9.29 -19.82 -17.19
N ALA A 222 -9.74 -19.53 -15.96
CA ALA A 222 -11.15 -19.31 -15.68
C ALA A 222 -11.71 -18.09 -16.44
N TYR A 223 -10.98 -16.98 -16.45
CA TYR A 223 -11.34 -15.76 -17.20
C TYR A 223 -11.43 -16.00 -18.70
N THR A 224 -10.39 -16.58 -19.32
CA THR A 224 -10.33 -16.80 -20.78
C THR A 224 -11.36 -17.83 -21.28
N LYS A 225 -11.77 -18.77 -20.43
CA LYS A 225 -12.83 -19.73 -20.74
C LYS A 225 -14.22 -19.26 -20.32
N ASN A 226 -14.34 -18.06 -19.74
CA ASN A 226 -15.57 -17.53 -19.15
C ASN A 226 -16.22 -18.51 -18.13
N GLU A 227 -15.39 -19.24 -17.39
CA GLU A 227 -15.84 -20.17 -16.36
C GLU A 227 -16.43 -19.39 -15.18
N GLY A 228 -17.62 -19.80 -14.73
CA GLY A 228 -18.31 -19.15 -13.61
C GLY A 228 -18.73 -17.70 -13.86
N GLY A 229 -18.74 -17.24 -15.12
CA GLY A 229 -19.06 -15.85 -15.46
C GLY A 229 -18.01 -14.84 -14.99
N MET A 230 -16.74 -15.26 -14.88
CA MET A 230 -15.64 -14.39 -14.47
C MET A 230 -15.41 -13.28 -15.52
N ASP A 231 -15.87 -12.07 -15.20
CA ASP A 231 -15.61 -10.89 -16.02
C ASP A 231 -14.22 -10.28 -15.75
N LYS A 232 -13.83 -9.27 -16.55
CA LYS A 232 -12.54 -8.58 -16.44
C LYS A 232 -12.31 -7.96 -15.06
N THR A 233 -13.37 -7.46 -14.42
CA THR A 233 -13.28 -6.85 -13.09
C THR A 233 -13.03 -7.91 -12.02
N ALA A 234 -13.76 -9.04 -12.08
CA ALA A 234 -13.60 -10.17 -11.18
C ALA A 234 -12.19 -10.79 -11.31
N PHE A 235 -11.68 -10.92 -12.54
CA PHE A 235 -10.32 -11.40 -12.77
C PHE A 235 -9.27 -10.41 -12.23
N GLY A 236 -9.38 -9.11 -12.55
CA GLY A 236 -8.48 -8.08 -12.00
C GLY A 236 -8.48 -8.05 -10.47
N GLN A 237 -9.66 -8.21 -9.84
CA GLN A 237 -9.79 -8.31 -8.39
C GLN A 237 -9.02 -9.52 -7.84
N ARG A 238 -9.06 -10.66 -8.54
CA ARG A 238 -8.32 -11.87 -8.15
C ARG A 238 -6.81 -11.66 -8.25
N LEU A 239 -6.34 -11.05 -9.34
CA LEU A 239 -4.94 -10.65 -9.49
C LEU A 239 -4.50 -9.74 -8.33
N PHE A 240 -5.31 -8.74 -7.99
CA PHE A 240 -5.04 -7.86 -6.87
C PHE A 240 -4.90 -8.63 -5.55
N GLN A 241 -5.82 -9.53 -5.24
CA GLN A 241 -5.81 -10.31 -4.00
C GLN A 241 -4.61 -11.26 -3.87
N ILE A 242 -4.11 -11.80 -4.98
CA ILE A 242 -2.93 -12.66 -4.97
C ILE A 242 -1.69 -11.82 -4.67
N ASN A 243 -1.52 -10.71 -5.39
CA ASN A 243 -0.31 -9.87 -5.29
C ASN A 243 -0.28 -8.99 -4.03
N PHE A 244 -1.43 -8.68 -3.43
CA PHE A 244 -1.50 -7.91 -2.17
C PHE A 244 -1.15 -8.74 -0.91
N LYS A 245 -1.02 -10.07 -1.03
CA LYS A 245 -0.68 -10.96 0.10
C LYS A 245 0.83 -11.14 0.32
N LEU A 246 1.66 -10.54 -0.54
CA LEU A 246 3.12 -10.46 -0.41
C LEU A 246 3.50 -9.31 0.53
#